data_AF-A0A370VTU1-F1
#
_entry.id   AF-A0A370VTU1-F1
#
_cell.length_a   1.000
_cell.length_b   1.000
_cell.length_c   1.000
_cell.angle_alpha   90.00
_cell.angle_beta   90.00
_cell.angle_gamma   90.00
#
_symmetry.space_group_name_H-M   'P 1'
#
loop_
_entity.id
_entity.type
_entity.pdbx_description
1 polymer ?
#
loop_
_entity_poly.entity_id
_entity_poly.type
_entity_poly.pdbx_seq_one_letter_code
_entity_poly.pdbx_strand_id
1 'polypeptide(L)'
;MTTVDAYQERCEQLFRAGGNAAVRRAAQEGLDEHGPHPDLYCWLALGHAAEDEDDHDDRAEEAFRAGLALDADHLGLLAGYAELCLRADAFDHPGRAARARVLARRLDELAPDSPEAAQVAAAERWERRSYLDEVRMAAATAAVGHATEIQARTLEADLRQGGAVPAEDTVDRDAIVRAATLEALSGPWNAPVRFLGRHRTAVWTICGILCVLTNTVLRQTGVVDSFSLWGALWAVPLLIVDRRFTAVRKEAEARHIAALEASFADRR
;
A
#
# COMPACT_ATOMS: atom_id res chain seq x y z
N MET A 1 -15.52 -28.18 -11.09
CA MET A 1 -14.83 -27.30 -12.04
C MET A 1 -15.20 -25.89 -11.67
N THR A 2 -14.20 -25.11 -11.30
CA THR A 2 -14.35 -23.70 -10.98
C THR A 2 -14.62 -22.93 -12.28
N THR A 3 -15.28 -21.78 -12.24
CA THR A 3 -15.52 -20.95 -13.43
C THR A 3 -14.48 -19.84 -13.50
N VAL A 4 -14.29 -19.24 -14.68
CA VAL A 4 -13.46 -18.04 -14.83
C VAL A 4 -13.93 -16.92 -13.88
N ASP A 5 -15.25 -16.70 -13.76
CA ASP A 5 -15.83 -15.71 -12.85
C ASP A 5 -15.41 -15.94 -11.39
N ALA A 6 -15.36 -17.20 -10.94
CA ALA A 6 -14.94 -17.53 -9.59
C ALA A 6 -13.44 -17.25 -9.36
N TYR A 7 -12.60 -17.41 -10.39
CA TYR A 7 -11.20 -16.98 -10.33
C TYR A 7 -11.05 -15.46 -10.31
N GLN A 8 -11.88 -14.72 -11.07
CA GLN A 8 -11.89 -13.25 -11.03
C GLN A 8 -12.30 -12.74 -9.66
N GLU A 9 -13.37 -13.26 -9.08
CA GLU A 9 -13.83 -12.89 -7.74
C GLU A 9 -12.76 -13.18 -6.67
N ARG A 10 -12.11 -14.35 -6.77
CA ARG A 10 -10.98 -14.72 -5.90
C ARG A 10 -9.81 -13.74 -6.04
N CYS A 11 -9.43 -13.37 -7.26
CA CYS A 11 -8.37 -12.40 -7.51
C CYS A 11 -8.72 -11.03 -6.93
N GLU A 12 -9.95 -10.57 -7.13
CA GLU A 12 -10.41 -9.29 -6.57
C GLU A 12 -10.33 -9.25 -5.04
N GLN A 13 -10.82 -10.29 -4.37
CA GLN A 13 -10.78 -10.39 -2.90
C GLN A 13 -9.33 -10.41 -2.39
N LEU A 14 -8.45 -11.17 -3.03
CA LEU A 14 -7.02 -11.23 -2.68
C LEU A 14 -6.31 -9.90 -2.95
N PHE A 15 -6.65 -9.21 -4.04
CA PHE A 15 -6.07 -7.91 -4.39
C PHE A 15 -6.47 -6.83 -3.39
N ARG A 16 -7.76 -6.76 -3.02
CA ARG A 16 -8.25 -5.86 -1.96
C ARG A 16 -7.57 -6.15 -0.62
N ALA A 17 -7.28 -7.41 -0.32
CA ALA A 17 -6.52 -7.82 0.86
C ALA A 17 -5.00 -7.53 0.78
N GLY A 18 -4.49 -7.06 -0.36
CA GLY A 18 -3.07 -6.81 -0.63
C GLY A 18 -2.22 -8.06 -0.82
N GLY A 19 -2.86 -9.21 -1.09
CA GLY A 19 -2.20 -10.47 -1.36
C GLY A 19 -1.73 -10.57 -2.81
N ASN A 20 -0.88 -9.65 -3.28
CA ASN A 20 -0.43 -9.57 -4.67
C ASN A 20 0.14 -10.90 -5.19
N ALA A 21 0.99 -11.57 -4.40
CA ALA A 21 1.50 -12.90 -4.75
C ALA A 21 0.40 -13.97 -4.84
N ALA A 22 -0.63 -13.89 -4.01
CA ALA A 22 -1.79 -14.78 -4.06
C ALA A 22 -2.67 -14.50 -5.28
N VAL A 23 -2.84 -13.23 -5.66
CA VAL A 23 -3.52 -12.82 -6.91
C VAL A 23 -2.82 -13.43 -8.11
N ARG A 24 -1.48 -13.30 -8.20
CA ARG A 24 -0.70 -13.88 -9.30
C ARG A 24 -0.89 -15.39 -9.41
N ARG A 25 -0.85 -16.11 -8.28
CA ARG A 25 -1.12 -17.55 -8.25
C ARG A 25 -2.53 -17.89 -8.72
N ALA A 26 -3.55 -17.22 -8.17
CA ALA A 26 -4.95 -17.48 -8.52
C ALA A 26 -5.24 -17.17 -9.99
N ALA A 27 -4.71 -16.07 -10.52
CA ALA A 27 -4.85 -15.70 -11.93
C ALA A 27 -4.15 -16.72 -12.85
N GLN A 28 -2.93 -17.15 -12.50
CA GLN A 28 -2.21 -18.17 -13.25
C GLN A 28 -2.93 -19.53 -13.22
N GLU A 29 -3.44 -19.96 -12.06
CA GLU A 29 -4.26 -21.18 -11.93
C GLU A 29 -5.49 -21.13 -12.85
N GLY A 30 -6.17 -19.98 -12.92
CA GLY A 30 -7.30 -19.78 -13.81
C GLY A 30 -6.91 -19.86 -15.30
N LEU A 31 -5.77 -19.26 -15.67
CA LEU A 31 -5.23 -19.34 -17.04
C LEU A 31 -4.83 -20.77 -17.42
N ASP A 32 -4.25 -21.52 -16.47
CA ASP A 32 -3.84 -22.91 -16.69
C ASP A 32 -5.07 -23.85 -16.84
N GLU A 33 -6.15 -23.61 -16.08
CA GLU A 33 -7.37 -24.43 -16.10
C GLU A 33 -8.31 -24.10 -17.26
N HIS A 34 -8.47 -22.81 -17.59
CA HIS A 34 -9.47 -22.34 -18.57
C HIS A 34 -8.88 -21.81 -19.87
N GLY A 35 -7.55 -21.69 -19.94
CA GLY A 35 -6.85 -21.10 -21.07
C GLY A 35 -6.80 -19.57 -21.03
N PRO A 36 -6.29 -18.95 -22.12
CA PRO A 36 -6.08 -17.51 -22.19
C PRO A 36 -7.39 -16.71 -22.03
N HIS A 37 -7.42 -15.78 -21.07
CA HIS A 37 -8.59 -14.92 -20.81
C HIS A 37 -8.16 -13.47 -20.48
N PRO A 38 -8.74 -12.42 -21.09
CA PRO A 38 -8.37 -11.03 -20.86
C PRO A 38 -8.41 -10.61 -19.37
N ASP A 39 -9.53 -10.88 -18.68
CA ASP A 39 -9.66 -10.53 -17.25
C ASP A 39 -8.62 -11.21 -16.34
N LEU A 40 -8.27 -12.47 -16.63
CA LEU A 40 -7.26 -13.18 -15.82
C LEU A 40 -5.85 -12.63 -16.08
N TYR A 41 -5.56 -12.23 -17.32
CA TYR A 41 -4.35 -11.48 -17.62
C TYR A 41 -4.35 -10.10 -16.94
N CYS A 42 -5.50 -9.43 -16.83
CA CYS A 42 -5.63 -8.17 -16.10
C CYS A 42 -5.25 -8.35 -14.63
N TRP A 43 -5.81 -9.35 -13.95
CA TRP A 43 -5.47 -9.65 -12.56
C TRP A 43 -4.01 -10.06 -12.38
N LEU A 44 -3.46 -10.87 -13.30
CA LEU A 44 -2.05 -11.25 -13.26
C LEU A 44 -1.13 -10.02 -13.38
N ALA A 45 -1.45 -9.11 -14.31
CA ALA A 45 -0.71 -7.88 -14.54
C ALA A 45 -0.77 -6.94 -13.34
N LEU A 46 -1.97 -6.69 -12.79
CA LEU A 46 -2.16 -5.89 -11.57
C LEU A 46 -1.42 -6.49 -10.37
N GLY A 47 -1.43 -7.82 -10.23
CA GLY A 47 -0.69 -8.52 -9.19
C GLY A 47 0.82 -8.33 -9.29
N HIS A 48 1.37 -8.13 -10.49
CA HIS A 48 2.77 -7.79 -10.69
C HIS A 48 3.05 -6.30 -10.46
N ALA A 49 2.26 -5.41 -11.09
CA ALA A 49 2.45 -3.97 -11.02
C ALA A 49 2.37 -3.41 -9.58
N ALA A 50 1.62 -4.06 -8.69
CA ALA A 50 1.48 -3.63 -7.30
C ALA A 50 2.71 -3.90 -6.40
N GLU A 51 3.70 -4.67 -6.86
CA GLU A 51 4.94 -4.93 -6.09
C GLU A 51 6.01 -3.84 -6.29
N ASP A 52 5.90 -3.03 -7.35
CA ASP A 52 6.76 -1.85 -7.60
C ASP A 52 8.28 -2.18 -7.59
N GLU A 53 8.64 -3.32 -8.18
CA GLU A 53 10.02 -3.78 -8.40
C GLU A 53 10.26 -3.95 -9.92
N ASP A 54 11.43 -3.59 -10.43
CA ASP A 54 11.72 -3.57 -11.89
C ASP A 54 11.41 -4.90 -12.60
N ASP A 55 11.78 -6.04 -12.01
CA ASP A 55 11.49 -7.37 -12.56
C ASP A 55 9.98 -7.66 -12.62
N HIS A 56 9.20 -7.05 -11.73
CA HIS A 56 7.75 -7.17 -11.70
C HIS A 56 7.07 -6.24 -12.72
N ASP A 57 7.64 -5.07 -13.01
CA ASP A 57 7.14 -4.19 -14.07
C ASP A 57 7.20 -4.85 -15.45
N ASP A 58 8.30 -5.53 -15.77
CA ASP A 58 8.43 -6.25 -17.05
C ASP A 58 7.40 -7.38 -17.17
N ARG A 59 7.21 -8.16 -16.08
CA ARG A 59 6.19 -9.21 -16.03
C ARG A 59 4.76 -8.66 -16.12
N ALA A 60 4.50 -7.50 -15.50
CA ALA A 60 3.22 -6.81 -15.62
C ALA A 60 2.96 -6.37 -17.07
N GLU A 61 3.97 -5.77 -17.71
CA GLU A 61 3.89 -5.34 -19.11
C GLU A 61 3.64 -6.54 -20.05
N GLU A 62 4.31 -7.68 -19.85
CA GLU A 62 4.06 -8.91 -20.60
C GLU A 62 2.61 -9.39 -20.46
N ALA A 63 2.08 -9.43 -19.23
CA ALA A 63 0.71 -9.86 -18.96
C ALA A 63 -0.33 -8.89 -19.55
N PHE A 64 -0.14 -7.57 -19.41
CA PHE A 64 -1.01 -6.57 -20.03
C PHE A 64 -1.07 -6.74 -21.55
N ARG A 65 0.08 -6.94 -22.20
CA ARG A 65 0.16 -7.13 -23.65
C ARG A 65 -0.48 -8.44 -24.10
N ALA A 66 -0.31 -9.52 -23.34
CA ALA A 66 -0.96 -10.79 -23.62
C ALA A 66 -2.50 -10.65 -23.53
N GLY A 67 -3.01 -9.96 -22.51
CA GLY A 67 -4.44 -9.66 -22.39
C GLY A 67 -4.96 -8.80 -23.54
N LEU A 68 -4.27 -7.71 -23.88
CA LEU A 68 -4.67 -6.80 -24.98
C LEU A 68 -4.57 -7.43 -26.37
N ALA A 69 -3.76 -8.48 -26.53
CA ALA A 69 -3.73 -9.27 -27.76
C ALA A 69 -5.00 -10.13 -27.95
N LEU A 70 -5.69 -10.47 -26.84
CA LEU A 70 -6.96 -11.18 -26.87
C LEU A 70 -8.14 -10.22 -27.00
N ASP A 71 -8.10 -9.11 -26.25
CA ASP A 71 -9.10 -8.05 -26.30
C ASP A 71 -8.43 -6.68 -26.23
N ALA A 72 -8.32 -6.03 -27.39
CA ALA A 72 -7.64 -4.75 -27.53
C ALA A 72 -8.39 -3.57 -26.89
N ASP A 73 -9.68 -3.72 -26.63
CA ASP A 73 -10.56 -2.66 -26.13
C ASP A 73 -10.94 -2.86 -24.66
N HIS A 74 -10.31 -3.83 -23.99
CA HIS A 74 -10.54 -4.12 -22.58
C HIS A 74 -10.10 -2.97 -21.67
N LEU A 75 -11.07 -2.25 -21.09
CA LEU A 75 -10.84 -1.00 -20.35
C LEU A 75 -9.86 -1.17 -19.18
N GLY A 76 -10.01 -2.23 -18.37
CA GLY A 76 -9.12 -2.49 -17.22
C GLY A 76 -7.66 -2.74 -17.62
N LEU A 77 -7.42 -3.43 -18.74
CA LEU A 77 -6.08 -3.71 -19.26
C LEU A 77 -5.45 -2.43 -19.84
N LEU A 78 -6.24 -1.64 -20.59
CA LEU A 78 -5.78 -0.35 -21.13
C LEU A 78 -5.39 0.61 -20.01
N ALA A 79 -6.21 0.72 -18.97
CA ALA A 79 -5.97 1.63 -17.86
C ALA A 79 -4.81 1.20 -16.96
N GLY A 80 -4.78 -0.08 -16.56
CA GLY A 80 -3.67 -0.61 -15.76
C GLY A 80 -2.33 -0.50 -16.50
N TYR A 81 -2.31 -0.77 -17.81
CA TYR A 81 -1.09 -0.66 -18.59
C TYR A 81 -0.66 0.80 -18.81
N ALA A 82 -1.63 1.71 -19.00
CA ALA A 82 -1.35 3.14 -19.07
C ALA A 82 -0.74 3.64 -17.76
N GLU A 83 -1.29 3.25 -16.61
CA GLU A 83 -0.77 3.63 -15.29
C GLU A 83 0.64 3.09 -15.04
N LEU A 84 0.90 1.81 -15.33
CA LEU A 84 2.24 1.23 -15.27
C LEU A 84 3.23 2.04 -16.13
N CYS A 85 2.83 2.39 -17.35
CA CYS A 85 3.67 3.16 -18.26
C CYS A 85 3.89 4.60 -17.82
N LEU A 86 2.95 5.22 -17.10
CA LEU A 86 3.06 6.58 -16.56
C LEU A 86 3.93 6.64 -15.30
N ARG A 87 4.00 5.56 -14.53
CA ARG A 87 4.87 5.44 -13.35
C ARG A 87 6.35 5.32 -13.72
N ALA A 88 6.63 4.69 -14.86
CA ALA A 88 7.99 4.53 -15.33
C ALA A 88 8.61 5.90 -15.66
N ASP A 89 9.84 6.15 -15.21
CA ASP A 89 10.56 7.39 -15.55
C ASP A 89 10.71 7.48 -17.07
N ALA A 90 10.19 8.57 -17.66
CA ALA A 90 10.26 8.80 -19.10
C ALA A 90 11.69 8.96 -19.62
N PHE A 91 12.65 9.29 -18.75
CA PHE A 91 14.07 9.34 -19.07
C PHE A 91 14.65 7.93 -19.26
N ASP A 92 14.38 7.02 -18.31
CA ASP A 92 14.90 5.65 -18.33
C ASP A 92 14.10 4.74 -19.28
N HIS A 93 12.79 4.98 -19.40
CA HIS A 93 11.86 4.16 -20.18
C HIS A 93 11.01 4.99 -21.17
N PRO A 94 11.62 5.69 -22.14
CA PRO A 94 10.90 6.55 -23.08
C PRO A 94 9.86 5.79 -23.92
N GLY A 95 10.08 4.49 -24.16
CA GLY A 95 9.13 3.62 -24.85
C GLY A 95 7.84 3.39 -24.07
N ARG A 96 7.89 3.27 -22.74
CA ARG A 96 6.71 3.12 -21.88
C ARG A 96 5.93 4.43 -21.86
N ALA A 97 6.61 5.56 -21.67
CA ALA A 97 5.98 6.89 -21.73
C ALA A 97 5.23 7.16 -23.06
N ALA A 98 5.79 6.73 -24.20
CA ALA A 98 5.10 6.84 -25.48
C ALA A 98 3.85 5.95 -25.56
N ARG A 99 3.91 4.72 -25.03
CA ARG A 99 2.77 3.79 -24.98
C ARG A 99 1.65 4.29 -24.07
N ALA A 100 1.97 4.87 -22.91
CA ALA A 100 0.99 5.48 -22.01
C ALA A 100 0.05 6.43 -22.75
N ARG A 101 0.59 7.32 -23.60
CA ARG A 101 -0.21 8.28 -24.38
C ARG A 101 -1.15 7.61 -25.38
N VAL A 102 -0.70 6.52 -26.00
CA VAL A 102 -1.51 5.76 -26.96
C VAL A 102 -2.66 5.04 -26.25
N LEU A 103 -2.35 4.40 -25.11
CA LEU A 103 -3.33 3.70 -24.28
C LEU A 103 -4.37 4.66 -23.69
N ALA A 104 -3.92 5.78 -23.12
CA ALA A 104 -4.80 6.81 -22.57
C ALA A 104 -5.74 7.39 -23.64
N ARG A 105 -5.24 7.66 -24.84
CA ARG A 105 -6.08 8.11 -25.97
C ARG A 105 -7.09 7.05 -26.37
N ARG A 106 -6.67 5.79 -26.47
CA ARG A 106 -7.60 4.70 -26.83
C ARG A 106 -8.71 4.56 -25.79
N LEU A 107 -8.38 4.70 -24.50
CA LEU A 107 -9.35 4.66 -23.41
C LEU A 107 -10.33 5.82 -23.47
N ASP A 108 -9.85 7.04 -23.73
CA ASP A 108 -10.68 8.24 -23.93
C ASP A 108 -11.60 8.13 -25.16
N GLU A 109 -11.12 7.52 -26.25
CA GLU A 109 -11.94 7.25 -27.45
C GLU A 109 -13.05 6.22 -27.20
N LEU A 110 -12.77 5.18 -26.40
CA LEU A 110 -13.70 4.08 -26.16
C LEU A 110 -14.73 4.43 -25.08
N ALA A 111 -14.29 5.04 -23.97
CA ALA A 111 -15.11 5.22 -22.79
C ALA A 111 -14.65 6.47 -21.98
N PRO A 112 -14.88 7.69 -22.48
CA PRO A 112 -14.34 8.92 -21.88
C PRO A 112 -14.87 9.18 -20.46
N ASP A 113 -16.10 8.75 -20.16
CA ASP A 113 -16.75 8.94 -18.85
C ASP A 113 -16.55 7.75 -17.89
N SER A 114 -15.68 6.79 -18.24
CA SER A 114 -15.47 5.59 -17.43
C SER A 114 -14.60 5.86 -16.20
N PRO A 115 -14.74 5.07 -15.12
CA PRO A 115 -13.86 5.17 -13.96
C PRO A 115 -12.38 4.91 -14.32
N GLU A 116 -12.12 4.04 -15.30
CA GLU A 116 -10.79 3.76 -15.83
C GLU A 116 -10.18 4.99 -16.53
N ALA A 117 -10.96 5.70 -17.35
CA ALA A 117 -10.52 6.94 -17.98
C ALA A 117 -10.20 8.01 -16.92
N ALA A 118 -11.03 8.13 -15.88
CA ALA A 118 -10.79 9.02 -14.75
C ALA A 118 -9.52 8.65 -13.96
N GLN A 119 -9.26 7.36 -13.78
CA GLN A 119 -8.05 6.83 -13.13
C GLN A 119 -6.80 7.20 -13.91
N VAL A 120 -6.75 6.94 -15.23
CA VAL A 120 -5.60 7.29 -16.07
C VAL A 120 -5.40 8.80 -16.10
N ALA A 121 -6.46 9.59 -16.23
CA ALA A 121 -6.36 11.05 -16.15
C ALA A 121 -5.82 11.53 -14.80
N ALA A 122 -6.12 10.84 -13.70
CA ALA A 122 -5.53 11.13 -12.40
C ALA A 122 -4.03 10.79 -12.37
N ALA A 123 -3.63 9.64 -12.91
CA ALA A 123 -2.22 9.24 -13.02
C ALA A 123 -1.42 10.22 -13.90
N GLU A 124 -1.97 10.65 -15.04
CA GLU A 124 -1.34 11.66 -15.90
C GLU A 124 -1.15 13.00 -15.18
N ARG A 125 -2.13 13.42 -14.36
CA ARG A 125 -1.98 14.64 -13.55
C ARG A 125 -0.88 14.51 -12.50
N TRP A 126 -0.66 13.31 -11.98
CA TRP A 126 0.43 13.02 -11.04
C TRP A 126 1.79 13.03 -11.74
N GLU A 127 1.93 12.39 -12.90
CA GLU A 127 3.19 12.40 -13.69
C GLU A 127 3.56 13.82 -14.15
N ARG A 128 2.58 14.62 -14.55
CA ARG A 128 2.81 16.00 -15.00
C ARG A 128 3.05 17.00 -13.88
N ARG A 129 3.06 16.58 -12.60
CA ARG A 129 3.36 17.50 -11.50
C ARG A 129 4.82 17.93 -11.58
N SER A 130 5.06 19.24 -11.51
CA SER A 130 6.41 19.74 -11.33
C SER A 130 6.87 19.47 -9.90
N TYR A 131 8.18 19.27 -9.69
CA TYR A 131 8.83 19.15 -8.37
C TYR A 131 8.37 20.23 -7.36
N LEU A 132 8.03 21.44 -7.83
CA LEU A 132 7.55 22.54 -6.98
C LEU A 132 6.10 22.34 -6.50
N ASP A 133 5.26 21.66 -7.27
CA ASP A 133 3.90 21.31 -6.88
C ASP A 133 3.88 20.16 -5.87
N GLU A 134 4.86 19.25 -5.93
CA GLU A 134 5.08 18.21 -4.92
C GLU A 134 5.48 18.80 -3.56
N VAL A 135 6.42 19.77 -3.54
CA VAL A 135 6.81 20.45 -2.30
C VAL A 135 5.64 21.24 -1.70
N ARG A 136 4.80 21.88 -2.54
CA ARG A 136 3.60 22.59 -2.09
C ARG A 136 2.52 21.66 -1.57
N MET A 137 2.29 20.52 -2.22
CA MET A 137 1.35 19.51 -1.73
C MET A 137 1.87 18.79 -0.49
N ALA A 138 3.18 18.52 -0.36
CA ALA A 138 3.80 18.00 0.84
C ALA A 138 3.66 18.97 2.03
N ALA A 139 3.79 20.28 1.77
CA ALA A 139 3.49 21.31 2.75
C ALA A 139 1.98 21.40 3.06
N ALA A 140 1.11 21.20 2.07
CA ALA A 140 -0.35 21.17 2.25
C ALA A 140 -0.82 19.90 2.97
N THR A 141 -0.20 18.74 2.77
CA THR A 141 -0.48 17.49 3.50
C THR A 141 0.19 17.47 4.87
N ALA A 142 1.30 18.20 5.07
CA ALA A 142 1.82 18.49 6.40
C ALA A 142 0.90 19.47 7.18
N ALA A 143 0.25 20.41 6.48
CA ALA A 143 -0.79 21.28 7.06
C ALA A 143 -2.14 20.57 7.25
N VAL A 144 -2.44 19.58 6.40
CA VAL A 144 -3.58 18.64 6.49
C VAL A 144 -3.08 17.29 6.99
N GLY A 145 -2.26 17.29 8.05
CA GLY A 145 -1.77 16.11 8.76
C GLY A 145 -2.88 15.36 9.51
N HIS A 146 -4.08 15.30 8.96
CA HIS A 146 -5.25 14.70 9.56
C HIS A 146 -5.31 13.19 9.39
N ALA A 147 -4.65 12.55 8.42
CA ALA A 147 -4.75 11.09 8.27
C ALA A 147 -4.00 10.32 9.38
N THR A 148 -2.76 10.72 9.68
CA THR A 148 -1.95 10.15 10.77
C THR A 148 -2.45 10.58 12.14
N GLU A 149 -3.02 11.78 12.26
CA GLU A 149 -3.58 12.28 13.52
C GLU A 149 -4.99 11.71 13.80
N ILE A 150 -5.83 11.49 12.78
CA ILE A 150 -7.10 10.77 12.90
C ILE A 150 -6.84 9.30 13.22
N GLN A 151 -5.85 8.64 12.59
CA GLN A 151 -5.44 7.27 12.94
C GLN A 151 -4.86 7.19 14.35
N ALA A 152 -4.07 8.17 14.79
CA ALA A 152 -3.56 8.22 16.16
C ALA A 152 -4.68 8.47 17.19
N ARG A 153 -5.64 9.35 16.88
CA ARG A 153 -6.80 9.66 17.75
C ARG A 153 -7.80 8.50 17.82
N THR A 154 -8.02 7.78 16.73
CA THR A 154 -8.88 6.57 16.72
C THR A 154 -8.20 5.43 17.48
N LEU A 155 -6.90 5.18 17.26
CA LEU A 155 -6.15 4.20 18.05
C LEU A 155 -6.12 4.57 19.55
N GLU A 156 -6.01 5.86 19.89
CA GLU A 156 -6.08 6.35 21.27
C GLU A 156 -7.48 6.18 21.88
N ALA A 157 -8.55 6.40 21.09
CA ALA A 157 -9.93 6.17 21.49
C ALA A 157 -10.22 4.69 21.75
N ASP A 158 -9.77 3.80 20.87
CA ASP A 158 -9.98 2.35 21.00
C ASP A 158 -9.19 1.76 22.18
N LEU A 159 -7.96 2.23 22.42
CA LEU A 159 -7.17 1.86 23.59
C LEU A 159 -7.71 2.45 24.90
N ARG A 160 -8.50 3.55 24.85
CA ARG A 160 -9.25 4.10 26.00
C ARG A 160 -10.47 3.25 26.34
N GLN A 161 -11.14 2.70 25.35
CA GLN A 161 -12.44 2.06 25.51
C GLN A 161 -12.36 0.57 25.91
N GLY A 162 -11.17 -0.03 25.86
CA GLY A 162 -10.93 -1.32 26.51
C GLY A 162 -11.50 -2.55 25.78
N GLY A 163 -11.54 -2.51 24.45
CA GLY A 163 -11.79 -3.68 23.62
C GLY A 163 -13.26 -3.92 23.31
N ALA A 164 -13.68 -3.46 22.14
CA ALA A 164 -14.65 -4.06 21.23
C ALA A 164 -15.02 -2.96 20.22
N VAL A 165 -14.42 -3.01 19.03
CA VAL A 165 -14.97 -2.28 17.89
C VAL A 165 -16.17 -3.12 17.41
N PRO A 166 -17.41 -2.61 17.40
CA PRO A 166 -18.50 -3.30 16.76
C PRO A 166 -18.16 -3.38 15.26
N ALA A 167 -18.16 -4.58 14.72
CA ALA A 167 -18.01 -4.81 13.29
C ALA A 167 -19.25 -4.30 12.56
N GLU A 168 -19.37 -2.98 12.39
CA GLU A 168 -20.31 -2.37 11.46
C GLU A 168 -19.74 -2.53 10.05
N ASP A 169 -20.11 -3.67 9.46
CA ASP A 169 -20.49 -3.86 8.05
C ASP A 169 -19.71 -3.11 6.97
N THR A 170 -18.37 -3.14 7.08
CA THR A 170 -17.49 -3.04 5.91
C THR A 170 -16.41 -4.09 6.04
N VAL A 171 -16.21 -4.86 4.96
CA VAL A 171 -15.13 -5.85 4.78
C VAL A 171 -13.80 -5.08 4.63
N ASP A 172 -13.43 -4.30 5.64
CA ASP A 172 -12.30 -3.39 5.59
C ASP A 172 -11.07 -4.12 6.13
N ARG A 173 -10.14 -4.42 5.22
CA ARG A 173 -8.81 -4.99 5.51
C ARG A 173 -8.17 -4.31 6.70
N ASP A 174 -8.32 -2.99 6.79
CA ASP A 174 -7.80 -2.18 7.88
C ASP A 174 -8.41 -2.55 9.23
N ALA A 175 -9.72 -2.80 9.31
CA ALA A 175 -10.40 -3.17 10.55
C ALA A 175 -9.98 -4.56 11.06
N ILE A 176 -9.84 -5.54 10.15
CA ILE A 176 -9.41 -6.91 10.49
C ILE A 176 -7.95 -6.92 10.95
N VAL A 177 -7.06 -6.26 10.20
CA VAL A 177 -5.64 -6.15 10.57
C VAL A 177 -5.50 -5.38 11.88
N ARG A 178 -6.30 -4.32 12.11
CA ARG A 178 -6.34 -3.59 13.39
C ARG A 178 -6.81 -4.47 14.54
N ALA A 179 -7.89 -5.23 14.39
CA ALA A 179 -8.40 -6.13 15.43
C ALA A 179 -7.36 -7.21 15.81
N ALA A 180 -6.74 -7.85 14.82
CA ALA A 180 -5.69 -8.84 15.03
C ALA A 180 -4.42 -8.23 15.67
N THR A 181 -4.08 -6.99 15.29
CA THR A 181 -2.95 -6.26 15.88
C THR A 181 -3.26 -5.89 17.34
N LEU A 182 -4.48 -5.46 17.65
CA LEU A 182 -4.93 -5.16 19.01
C LEU A 182 -4.97 -6.40 19.89
N GLU A 183 -5.41 -7.54 19.36
CA GLU A 183 -5.40 -8.83 20.05
C GLU A 183 -3.96 -9.28 20.37
N ALA A 184 -3.05 -9.20 19.40
CA ALA A 184 -1.63 -9.52 19.60
C ALA A 184 -0.96 -8.59 20.65
N LEU A 185 -1.43 -7.35 20.77
CA LEU A 185 -0.92 -6.36 21.72
C LEU A 185 -1.64 -6.36 23.07
N SER A 186 -2.67 -7.20 23.26
CA SER A 186 -3.44 -7.30 24.51
C SER A 186 -2.70 -8.06 25.62
N GLY A 187 -1.59 -8.74 25.31
CA GLY A 187 -0.81 -9.52 26.26
C GLY A 187 -0.16 -8.67 27.38
N PRO A 188 0.01 -9.22 28.60
CA PRO A 188 0.51 -8.49 29.77
C PRO A 188 1.92 -7.91 29.59
N TRP A 189 2.74 -8.51 28.72
CA TRP A 189 4.09 -8.04 28.39
C TRP A 189 4.13 -6.86 27.40
N ASN A 190 2.98 -6.51 26.80
CA ASN A 190 2.86 -5.43 25.81
C ASN A 190 2.28 -4.13 26.38
N ALA A 191 2.09 -4.04 27.71
CA ALA A 191 1.67 -2.83 28.40
C ALA A 191 2.51 -1.58 28.08
N PRO A 192 3.87 -1.62 28.07
CA PRO A 192 4.67 -0.44 27.70
C PRO A 192 4.52 -0.07 26.22
N VAL A 193 4.29 -1.06 25.34
CA VAL A 193 4.05 -0.85 23.90
C VAL A 193 2.69 -0.17 23.66
N ARG A 194 1.65 -0.58 24.40
CA ARG A 194 0.34 0.10 24.41
C ARG A 194 0.43 1.53 24.91
N PHE A 195 1.22 1.77 25.95
CA PHE A 195 1.43 3.13 26.48
C PHE A 195 2.11 4.04 25.44
N LEU A 196 3.15 3.54 24.77
CA LEU A 196 3.86 4.27 23.72
C LEU A 196 2.98 4.51 22.48
N GLY A 197 2.18 3.52 22.05
CA GLY A 197 1.25 3.66 20.93
C GLY A 197 0.14 4.67 21.22
N ARG A 198 -0.40 4.67 22.45
CA ARG A 198 -1.43 5.60 22.91
C ARG A 198 -0.97 7.06 22.95
N HIS A 199 0.30 7.28 23.27
CA HIS A 199 0.89 8.62 23.39
C HIS A 199 1.92 8.90 22.28
N ARG A 200 1.80 8.26 21.11
CA ARG A 200 2.83 8.27 20.06
C ARG A 200 3.30 9.67 19.68
N THR A 201 2.38 10.61 19.48
CA THR A 201 2.68 12.02 19.17
C THR A 201 3.40 12.73 20.32
N ALA A 202 2.93 12.55 21.57
CA ALA A 202 3.56 13.11 22.76
C ALA A 202 4.96 12.52 23.02
N VAL A 203 5.15 11.23 22.79
CA VAL A 203 6.45 10.56 22.98
C VAL A 203 7.44 10.98 21.90
N TRP A 204 7.00 11.12 20.63
CA TRP A 204 7.86 11.65 19.57
C TRP A 204 8.26 13.11 19.81
N THR A 205 7.34 13.96 20.27
CA THR A 205 7.66 15.35 20.63
C THR A 205 8.61 15.44 21.80
N ILE A 206 8.39 14.66 22.87
CA ILE A 206 9.29 14.59 24.02
C ILE A 206 10.68 14.09 23.60
N CYS A 207 10.76 13.02 22.77
CA CYS A 207 12.03 12.54 22.24
C CYS A 207 12.74 13.59 21.39
N GLY A 208 12.02 14.31 20.52
CA GLY A 208 12.59 15.42 19.75
C GLY A 208 13.17 16.52 20.65
N ILE A 209 12.43 16.91 21.69
CA ILE A 209 12.87 17.89 22.68
C ILE A 209 14.11 17.39 23.45
N LEU A 210 14.12 16.12 23.89
CA LEU A 210 15.28 15.51 24.56
C LEU A 210 16.50 15.42 23.63
N CYS A 211 16.29 15.09 22.36
CA CYS A 211 17.32 15.10 21.31
C CYS A 211 18.00 16.48 21.24
N VAL A 212 17.19 17.53 21.10
CA VAL A 212 17.66 18.92 20.96
C VAL A 212 18.33 19.39 22.24
N LEU A 213 17.73 19.14 23.40
CA LEU A 213 18.31 19.50 24.71
C LEU A 213 19.64 18.79 24.95
N THR A 214 19.71 17.49 24.70
CA THR A 214 20.93 16.69 24.89
C THR A 214 22.06 17.20 23.99
N ASN A 215 21.76 17.48 22.72
CA ASN A 215 22.74 18.05 21.79
C ASN A 215 23.14 19.48 22.16
N THR A 216 22.22 20.27 22.69
CA THR A 216 22.51 21.64 23.16
C THR A 216 23.44 21.63 24.37
N VAL A 217 23.18 20.76 25.35
CA VAL A 217 24.00 20.60 26.56
C VAL A 217 25.39 20.06 26.20
N LEU A 218 25.49 19.04 25.34
CA LEU A 218 26.77 18.48 24.88
C LEU A 218 27.66 19.52 24.16
N ARG A 219 27.04 20.42 23.39
CA ARG A 219 27.73 21.56 22.77
C ARG A 219 28.19 22.59 23.80
N GLN A 220 27.34 22.93 24.76
CA GLN A 220 27.65 23.92 25.79
C GLN A 220 28.76 23.46 26.74
N THR A 221 28.89 22.16 27.00
CA THR A 221 29.93 21.60 27.86
C THR A 221 31.25 21.33 27.14
N GLY A 222 31.33 21.59 25.82
CA GLY A 222 32.55 21.41 25.02
C GLY A 222 32.94 19.94 24.81
N VAL A 223 32.04 19.00 25.08
CA VAL A 223 32.29 17.56 24.90
C VAL A 223 32.28 17.18 23.42
N VAL A 224 31.58 17.94 22.57
CA VAL A 224 31.51 17.72 21.11
C VAL A 224 31.53 19.06 20.37
N ASP A 225 32.46 19.22 19.42
CA ASP A 225 32.61 20.44 18.62
C ASP A 225 31.55 20.57 17.49
N SER A 226 30.84 19.47 17.15
CA SER A 226 29.88 19.39 16.04
C SER A 226 28.55 18.69 16.41
N PHE A 227 27.66 18.52 15.43
CA PHE A 227 26.36 17.83 15.60
C PHE A 227 26.60 16.39 16.08
N SER A 228 25.97 16.01 17.19
CA SER A 228 26.25 14.76 17.90
C SER A 228 25.12 13.73 17.71
N LEU A 229 25.52 12.47 17.50
CA LEU A 229 24.63 11.31 17.37
C LEU A 229 24.02 10.86 18.70
N TRP A 230 24.49 11.40 19.82
CA TRP A 230 24.01 11.02 21.16
C TRP A 230 22.55 11.40 21.40
N GLY A 231 22.06 12.47 20.78
CA GLY A 231 20.63 12.78 20.80
C GLY A 231 19.77 11.67 20.16
N ALA A 232 20.23 11.10 19.04
CA ALA A 232 19.48 10.07 18.30
C ALA A 232 19.30 8.76 19.09
N LEU A 233 20.09 8.57 20.16
CA LEU A 233 19.96 7.42 21.06
C LEU A 233 18.59 7.38 21.76
N TRP A 234 17.96 8.55 21.97
CA TRP A 234 16.59 8.66 22.48
C TRP A 234 15.53 8.14 21.50
N ALA A 235 15.82 8.09 20.19
CA ALA A 235 14.90 7.55 19.19
C ALA A 235 14.96 6.02 19.08
N VAL A 236 16.01 5.37 19.60
CA VAL A 236 16.21 3.91 19.46
C VAL A 236 15.04 3.09 20.02
N PRO A 237 14.51 3.36 21.24
CA PRO A 237 13.34 2.64 21.76
C PRO A 237 12.10 2.82 20.88
N LEU A 238 11.88 4.01 20.31
CA LEU A 238 10.76 4.27 19.41
C LEU A 238 10.87 3.46 18.12
N LEU A 239 12.07 3.41 17.54
CA LEU A 239 12.32 2.63 16.33
C LEU A 239 12.13 1.12 16.56
N ILE A 240 12.54 0.60 17.72
CA ILE A 240 12.33 -0.81 18.08
C ILE A 240 10.83 -1.12 18.18
N VAL A 241 10.07 -0.23 18.81
CA VAL A 241 8.62 -0.38 18.97
C VAL A 241 7.91 -0.29 17.61
N ASP A 242 8.23 0.71 16.79
CA ASP A 242 7.66 0.86 15.44
C ASP A 242 7.99 -0.34 14.54
N ARG A 243 9.21 -0.89 14.64
CA ARG A 243 9.57 -2.13 13.94
C ARG A 243 8.74 -3.33 14.41
N ARG A 244 8.48 -3.45 15.72
CA ARG A 244 7.60 -4.50 16.24
C ARG A 244 6.15 -4.35 15.79
N PHE A 245 5.60 -3.14 15.80
CA PHE A 245 4.27 -2.87 15.24
C PHE A 245 4.19 -3.27 13.76
N THR A 246 5.21 -2.90 12.99
CA THR A 246 5.31 -3.25 11.57
C THR A 246 5.37 -4.77 11.37
N ALA A 247 6.13 -5.47 12.19
CA ALA A 247 6.24 -6.93 12.13
C ALA A 247 4.93 -7.64 12.49
N VAL A 248 4.27 -7.23 13.59
CA VAL A 248 2.98 -7.80 14.01
C VAL A 248 1.91 -7.54 12.94
N ARG A 249 1.91 -6.34 12.34
CA ARG A 249 0.98 -6.01 11.25
C ARG A 249 1.22 -6.91 10.03
N LYS A 250 2.46 -7.06 9.60
CA LYS A 250 2.83 -7.96 8.49
C LYS A 250 2.40 -9.41 8.75
N GLU A 251 2.53 -9.87 9.99
CA GLU A 251 2.10 -11.21 10.37
C GLU A 251 0.58 -11.36 10.35
N ALA A 252 -0.16 -10.35 10.81
CA ALA A 252 -1.63 -10.32 10.75
C ALA A 252 -2.13 -10.29 9.30
N GLU A 253 -1.51 -9.48 8.43
CA GLU A 253 -1.79 -9.43 6.99
C GLU A 253 -1.55 -10.80 6.34
N ALA A 254 -0.40 -11.44 6.62
CA ALA A 254 -0.08 -12.76 6.10
C ALA A 254 -1.09 -13.83 6.56
N ARG A 255 -1.52 -13.80 7.83
CA ARG A 255 -2.55 -14.71 8.35
C ARG A 255 -3.91 -14.50 7.69
N HIS A 256 -4.30 -13.25 7.45
CA HIS A 256 -5.55 -12.93 6.77
C HIS A 256 -5.55 -13.44 5.33
N ILE A 257 -4.46 -13.20 4.59
CA ILE A 257 -4.29 -13.71 3.22
C ILE A 257 -4.31 -15.24 3.21
N ALA A 258 -3.60 -15.90 4.12
CA ALA A 258 -3.59 -17.36 4.21
C ALA A 258 -4.98 -17.94 4.54
N ALA A 259 -5.75 -17.27 5.40
CA ALA A 259 -7.13 -17.66 5.71
C ALA A 259 -8.05 -17.51 4.49
N LEU A 260 -7.90 -16.43 3.72
CA LEU A 260 -8.62 -16.26 2.45
C LEU A 260 -8.26 -17.37 1.46
N GLU A 261 -6.96 -17.63 1.26
CA GLU A 261 -6.50 -18.71 0.38
C GLU A 261 -7.06 -20.08 0.79
N ALA A 262 -7.06 -20.40 2.09
CA ALA A 262 -7.65 -21.64 2.60
C ALA A 262 -9.16 -21.72 2.34
N SER A 263 -9.88 -20.62 2.54
CA SER A 263 -11.33 -20.57 2.29
C SER A 263 -11.69 -20.79 0.81
N PHE A 264 -10.81 -20.40 -0.12
CA PHE A 264 -10.99 -20.67 -1.53
C PHE A 264 -10.62 -22.11 -1.91
N ALA A 265 -9.62 -22.69 -1.25
CA ALA A 265 -9.25 -24.09 -1.44
C ALA A 265 -10.38 -25.05 -1.01
N ASP A 266 -11.06 -24.75 0.11
CA ASP A 266 -12.19 -25.56 0.60
C ASP A 266 -13.45 -25.48 -0.28
N ARG A 267 -13.55 -24.48 -1.16
CA ARG A 267 -14.69 -24.29 -2.09
C ARG A 267 -14.49 -24.94 -3.46
N ARG A 268 -13.33 -25.55 -3.71
CA ARG A 268 -12.97 -26.18 -5.00
C ARG A 268 -13.40 -27.64 -5.06
#